data_AF-A0A532D687-F1
#
_entry.id   AF-A0A532D687-F1
#
_cell.length_a   1.000
_cell.length_b   1.000
_cell.length_c   1.000
_cell.angle_alpha   90.00
_cell.angle_beta   90.00
_cell.angle_gamma   90.00
#
_symmetry.space_group_name_H-M   'P 1'
#
loop_
_entity.id
_entity.type
_entity.pdbx_description
1 polymer ?
#
loop_
_entity_poly.entity_id
_entity_poly.type
_entity_poly.pdbx_seq_one_letter_code
_entity_poly.pdbx_strand_id
1 'polypeptide(L)'
;MPQGGQQDRSAAVITGGDPSRNGHKPGQAVMDLAPQRAHQGGGAPRRSPDEQIADRVFRVKDPDSILLINKTQEGWMLSSMLFSFDKVMQRVRRGAGSRVPFDEAQSIMMKVEGVAQRIKDVLRRLGVSDVEYRWREPIGDIQERVKMASRRDAIVIVPRVQDTARLAPLIRGLDESLIRLRMESQSLETCMEELKTVATFVVDLHRIIQHGARLTNTPYEARGEVAKLVRQHDGRA
;
A
#
# COMPACT_ATOMS: atom_id res chain seq x y z
N MET A 1 20.11 36.32 -51.32
CA MET A 1 20.47 35.48 -52.48
C MET A 1 20.80 34.08 -51.98
N PRO A 2 20.44 33.01 -52.74
CA PRO A 2 19.69 31.83 -52.25
C PRO A 2 20.50 30.80 -51.43
N GLN A 3 19.92 29.74 -50.84
CA GLN A 3 18.55 29.15 -50.80
C GLN A 3 18.34 28.50 -49.39
N GLY A 4 17.31 27.74 -49.00
CA GLY A 4 16.11 27.14 -49.63
C GLY A 4 15.98 25.65 -49.26
N GLY A 5 14.88 25.21 -48.64
CA GLY A 5 14.79 23.83 -48.10
C GLY A 5 13.49 23.45 -47.38
N GLN A 6 12.34 23.96 -47.84
CA GLN A 6 11.02 23.62 -47.29
C GLN A 6 10.34 22.60 -48.23
N GLN A 7 10.02 21.40 -47.74
CA GLN A 7 9.30 20.36 -48.49
C GLN A 7 7.99 20.00 -47.79
N ASP A 8 6.94 20.72 -48.17
CA ASP A 8 5.55 20.25 -48.06
C ASP A 8 5.21 19.45 -49.32
N ARG A 9 4.93 18.14 -49.20
CA ARG A 9 3.99 17.37 -50.06
C ARG A 9 3.55 16.07 -49.37
N SER A 10 2.33 16.06 -48.86
CA SER A 10 1.54 14.82 -48.70
C SER A 10 0.16 15.06 -49.30
N ALA A 11 -0.33 14.08 -50.06
CA ALA A 11 -1.38 14.27 -51.06
C ALA A 11 -2.62 13.40 -50.79
N ALA A 12 -3.64 13.66 -51.60
CA ALA A 12 -4.77 12.77 -51.94
C ALA A 12 -5.83 12.48 -50.86
N VAL A 13 -6.97 13.15 -51.05
CA VAL A 13 -8.33 12.77 -50.65
C VAL A 13 -8.83 11.59 -51.53
N ILE A 14 -10.04 11.07 -51.27
CA ILE A 14 -10.84 10.05 -52.02
C ILE A 14 -10.54 8.62 -51.49
N THR A 15 -11.48 7.75 -51.08
CA THR A 15 -12.97 7.64 -51.09
C THR A 15 -13.40 6.93 -49.77
N GLY A 16 -14.62 6.96 -49.23
CA GLY A 16 -15.96 7.02 -49.83
C GLY A 16 -16.67 5.66 -49.66
N GLY A 17 -17.73 5.58 -48.84
CA GLY A 17 -18.51 4.35 -48.62
C GLY A 17 -19.25 4.27 -47.28
N ASP A 18 -20.49 4.76 -47.24
CA ASP A 18 -21.45 4.57 -46.14
C ASP A 18 -22.78 4.00 -46.74
N PRO A 19 -23.89 3.73 -46.02
CA PRO A 19 -24.29 2.34 -45.80
C PRO A 19 -25.72 2.03 -46.29
N SER A 20 -25.98 0.79 -46.74
CA SER A 20 -27.34 0.21 -46.76
C SER A 20 -27.40 -1.24 -47.24
N ARG A 21 -28.03 -2.12 -46.45
CA ARG A 21 -29.18 -2.89 -46.95
C ARG A 21 -30.06 -3.48 -45.84
N ASN A 22 -31.34 -3.16 -45.97
CA ASN A 22 -32.51 -3.54 -45.17
C ASN A 22 -32.55 -5.00 -44.68
N GLY A 23 -32.66 -5.15 -43.35
CA GLY A 23 -33.85 -5.61 -42.62
C GLY A 23 -34.58 -6.91 -43.03
N HIS A 24 -34.89 -7.74 -42.02
CA HIS A 24 -36.17 -8.46 -41.85
C HIS A 24 -36.35 -8.86 -40.35
N LYS A 25 -37.58 -8.72 -39.84
CA LYS A 25 -38.15 -9.38 -38.64
C LYS A 25 -39.50 -9.95 -39.11
N PRO A 26 -39.96 -11.14 -38.66
CA PRO A 26 -40.37 -11.34 -37.26
C PRO A 26 -40.15 -12.78 -36.69
N GLY A 27 -40.44 -12.98 -35.41
CA GLY A 27 -40.46 -14.30 -34.75
C GLY A 27 -40.34 -14.19 -33.22
N GLN A 28 -41.20 -14.87 -32.47
CA GLN A 28 -41.30 -14.77 -31.00
C GLN A 28 -40.57 -15.92 -30.28
N ALA A 29 -40.01 -15.61 -29.09
CA ALA A 29 -39.65 -16.54 -27.99
C ALA A 29 -38.66 -17.68 -28.37
N VAL A 30 -37.90 -18.31 -27.47
CA VAL A 30 -38.11 -18.66 -26.06
C VAL A 30 -36.74 -18.64 -25.34
N MET A 31 -36.73 -18.40 -24.03
CA MET A 31 -35.62 -18.64 -23.08
C MET A 31 -34.22 -18.12 -23.46
N ASP A 32 -33.76 -17.13 -22.69
CA ASP A 32 -32.43 -17.32 -22.10
C ASP A 32 -32.40 -16.84 -20.64
N LEU A 33 -31.72 -17.59 -19.79
CA LEU A 33 -31.75 -17.43 -18.34
C LEU A 33 -30.80 -16.30 -17.93
N ALA A 34 -31.35 -15.10 -17.72
CA ALA A 34 -30.64 -14.06 -16.99
C ALA A 34 -30.28 -14.61 -15.59
N PRO A 35 -28.98 -14.75 -15.23
CA PRO A 35 -28.62 -15.20 -13.90
C PRO A 35 -28.99 -14.09 -12.93
N GLN A 36 -30.09 -14.31 -12.20
CA GLN A 36 -30.43 -13.51 -11.03
C GLN A 36 -29.23 -13.53 -10.09
N ARG A 37 -28.46 -12.44 -10.06
CA ARG A 37 -27.39 -12.26 -9.09
C ARG A 37 -28.04 -12.09 -7.73
N ALA A 38 -28.25 -13.22 -7.06
CA ALA A 38 -28.64 -13.27 -5.67
C ALA A 38 -27.70 -12.37 -4.87
N HIS A 39 -28.27 -11.39 -4.16
CA HIS A 39 -27.54 -10.56 -3.21
C HIS A 39 -27.06 -11.43 -2.04
N GLN A 40 -25.93 -12.11 -2.21
CA GLN A 40 -25.23 -12.81 -1.14
C GLN A 40 -24.15 -11.91 -0.54
N GLY A 41 -23.97 -12.03 0.77
CA GLY A 41 -23.26 -11.11 1.67
C GLY A 41 -22.07 -10.35 1.07
N GLY A 42 -22.12 -9.01 1.17
CA GLY A 42 -21.17 -8.06 0.60
C GLY A 42 -19.78 -8.06 1.23
N GLY A 43 -19.04 -9.16 1.13
CA GLY A 43 -17.59 -9.12 1.04
C GLY A 43 -17.18 -8.82 -0.40
N ALA A 44 -16.45 -7.73 -0.64
CA ALA A 44 -15.93 -7.44 -1.97
C ALA A 44 -15.11 -8.65 -2.49
N PRO A 45 -15.27 -9.07 -3.76
CA PRO A 45 -14.61 -10.26 -4.28
C PRO A 45 -13.10 -10.17 -4.08
N ARG A 46 -12.48 -11.27 -3.64
CA ARG A 46 -11.02 -11.34 -3.49
C ARG A 46 -10.41 -11.21 -4.87
N ARG A 47 -9.75 -10.06 -5.11
CA ARG A 47 -9.03 -9.79 -6.36
C ARG A 47 -8.09 -10.92 -6.74
N SER A 48 -8.03 -11.27 -8.02
CA SER A 48 -7.08 -12.26 -8.51
C SER A 48 -5.62 -11.82 -8.24
N PRO A 49 -4.65 -12.75 -8.23
CA PRO A 49 -3.23 -12.37 -8.11
C PRO A 49 -2.80 -11.35 -9.18
N ASP A 50 -3.31 -11.50 -10.40
CA ASP A 50 -2.99 -10.64 -11.54
C ASP A 50 -3.60 -9.24 -11.39
N GLU A 51 -4.84 -9.14 -10.90
CA GLU A 51 -5.47 -7.85 -10.56
C GLU A 51 -4.70 -7.12 -9.44
N GLN A 52 -4.14 -7.85 -8.49
CA GLN A 52 -3.30 -7.27 -7.43
C GLN A 52 -1.95 -6.79 -7.96
N ILE A 53 -1.35 -7.51 -8.91
CA ILE A 53 -0.13 -7.08 -9.61
C ILE A 53 -0.42 -5.84 -10.46
N ALA A 54 -1.49 -5.85 -11.25
CA ALA A 54 -1.91 -4.73 -12.09
C ALA A 54 -2.19 -3.46 -11.28
N ASP A 55 -2.86 -3.57 -10.12
CA ASP A 55 -3.09 -2.45 -9.20
C ASP A 55 -1.78 -1.88 -8.62
N ARG A 56 -0.78 -2.72 -8.29
CA ARG A 56 0.56 -2.25 -7.87
C ARG A 56 1.33 -1.57 -9.01
N VAL A 57 1.34 -2.18 -10.19
CA VAL A 57 2.00 -1.65 -11.41
C VAL A 57 1.35 -0.34 -11.88
N PHE A 58 0.04 -0.18 -11.68
CA PHE A 58 -0.64 1.10 -11.90
C PHE A 58 -0.19 2.15 -10.89
N ARG A 59 -0.21 1.84 -9.58
CA ARG A 59 0.18 2.77 -8.52
C ARG A 59 1.64 3.24 -8.62
N VAL A 60 2.56 2.39 -9.06
CA VAL A 60 4.00 2.75 -9.05
C VAL A 60 4.37 3.83 -10.09
N LYS A 61 3.44 4.13 -11.01
CA LYS A 61 3.55 5.24 -11.98
C LYS A 61 3.25 6.61 -11.37
N ASP A 62 2.63 6.64 -10.19
CA ASP A 62 2.43 7.87 -9.43
C ASP A 62 3.80 8.35 -8.88
N PRO A 63 4.20 9.62 -9.09
CA PRO A 63 5.47 10.15 -8.58
C PRO A 63 5.60 10.11 -7.05
N ASP A 64 4.49 10.21 -6.32
CA ASP A 64 4.45 10.15 -4.85
C ASP A 64 4.28 8.72 -4.30
N SER A 65 4.25 7.71 -5.19
CA SER A 65 4.21 6.31 -4.77
C SER A 65 5.49 5.87 -4.05
N ILE A 66 5.32 5.22 -2.91
CA ILE A 66 6.38 4.53 -2.19
C ILE A 66 6.27 3.03 -2.52
N LEU A 67 7.36 2.48 -3.05
CA LEU A 67 7.53 1.06 -3.30
C LEU A 67 8.32 0.45 -2.14
N LEU A 68 7.81 -0.63 -1.56
CA LEU A 68 8.42 -1.38 -0.47
C LEU A 68 8.59 -2.84 -0.93
N ILE A 69 9.84 -3.30 -1.01
CA ILE A 69 10.19 -4.70 -1.25
C ILE A 69 10.64 -5.29 0.08
N ASN A 70 9.74 -6.01 0.74
CA ASN A 70 9.97 -6.54 2.08
C ASN A 70 10.78 -7.83 2.01
N LYS A 71 11.84 -7.90 2.80
CA LYS A 71 12.81 -9.00 2.82
C LYS A 71 12.64 -9.86 4.08
N THR A 72 11.99 -9.34 5.13
CA THR A 72 11.63 -10.05 6.36
C THR A 72 10.10 -10.19 6.54
N GLN A 73 9.69 -11.15 7.38
CA GLN A 73 8.28 -11.33 7.73
C GLN A 73 7.73 -10.14 8.53
N GLU A 74 8.58 -9.55 9.38
CA GLU A 74 8.29 -8.39 10.21
C GLU A 74 8.07 -7.12 9.38
N GLY A 75 8.97 -6.85 8.43
CA GLY A 75 8.80 -5.78 7.44
C GLY A 75 7.54 -5.95 6.61
N TRP A 76 7.27 -7.17 6.13
CA TRP A 76 6.02 -7.48 5.41
C TRP A 76 4.78 -7.22 6.28
N MET A 77 4.77 -7.65 7.55
CA MET A 77 3.66 -7.41 8.47
C MET A 77 3.38 -5.91 8.65
N LEU A 78 4.41 -5.11 8.93
CA LEU A 78 4.28 -3.65 9.07
C LEU A 78 3.78 -3.00 7.77
N SER A 79 4.44 -3.28 6.64
CA SER A 79 4.08 -2.73 5.33
C SER A 79 2.68 -3.11 4.87
N SER A 80 2.24 -4.35 5.15
CA SER A 80 0.89 -4.83 4.77
C SER A 80 -0.24 -4.03 5.40
N MET A 81 0.01 -3.42 6.56
CA MET A 81 -0.97 -2.61 7.28
C MET A 81 -1.06 -1.16 6.77
N LEU A 82 -0.05 -0.66 6.04
CA LEU A 82 0.04 0.76 5.64
C LEU A 82 -1.17 1.25 4.84
N PHE A 83 -1.78 0.43 3.99
CA PHE A 83 -3.01 0.80 3.27
C PHE A 83 -4.21 1.03 4.19
N SER A 84 -4.35 0.20 5.23
CA SER A 84 -5.44 0.33 6.20
C SER A 84 -5.18 1.53 7.13
N PHE A 85 -3.92 1.68 7.54
CA PHE A 85 -3.43 2.83 8.30
C PHE A 85 -3.71 4.15 7.58
N ASP A 86 -3.26 4.30 6.33
CA ASP A 86 -3.43 5.52 5.54
C ASP A 86 -4.91 5.90 5.39
N LYS A 87 -5.76 4.93 5.04
CA LYS A 87 -7.22 5.09 4.93
C LYS A 87 -7.87 5.50 6.25
N VAL A 88 -7.47 4.88 7.37
CA VAL A 88 -8.00 5.19 8.71
C VAL A 88 -7.54 6.58 9.15
N MET A 89 -6.25 6.88 9.06
CA MET A 89 -5.69 8.18 9.45
C MET A 89 -6.25 9.32 8.59
N GLN A 90 -6.46 9.11 7.29
CA GLN A 90 -7.15 10.08 6.42
C GLN A 90 -8.57 10.37 6.94
N ARG A 91 -9.30 9.35 7.40
CA ARG A 91 -10.66 9.50 7.94
C ARG A 91 -10.67 10.12 9.34
N VAL A 92 -9.73 9.77 10.22
CA VAL A 92 -9.56 10.38 11.54
C VAL A 92 -9.27 11.88 11.39
N ARG A 93 -8.27 12.25 10.57
CA ARG A 93 -7.90 13.64 10.31
C ARG A 93 -9.05 14.46 9.69
N ARG A 94 -9.80 13.89 8.74
CA ARG A 94 -10.98 14.56 8.13
C ARG A 94 -12.22 14.60 9.03
N GLY A 95 -12.32 13.71 10.01
CA GLY A 95 -13.45 13.63 10.94
C GLY A 95 -13.25 14.37 12.26
N ALA A 96 -12.02 14.76 12.58
CA ALA A 96 -11.67 15.47 13.81
C ALA A 96 -12.54 16.72 14.00
N GLY A 97 -13.09 16.89 15.21
CA GLY A 97 -13.96 18.02 15.57
C GLY A 97 -15.37 17.99 14.98
N SER A 98 -15.75 16.94 14.22
CA SER A 98 -17.10 16.82 13.64
C SER A 98 -17.74 15.45 13.85
N ARG A 99 -17.01 14.36 13.57
CA ARG A 99 -17.46 12.97 13.76
C ARG A 99 -16.53 12.15 14.65
N VAL A 100 -15.31 12.65 14.86
CA VAL A 100 -14.31 12.10 15.78
C VAL A 100 -13.98 13.20 16.79
N PRO A 101 -14.08 12.93 18.11
CA PRO A 101 -13.65 13.87 19.14
C PRO A 101 -12.18 14.31 18.93
N PHE A 102 -11.86 15.56 19.26
CA PHE A 102 -10.55 16.14 18.96
C PHE A 102 -9.44 15.50 19.80
N ASP A 103 -9.71 15.26 21.08
CA ASP A 103 -8.89 14.51 22.03
C ASP A 103 -8.59 13.08 21.55
N GLU A 104 -9.59 12.36 21.04
CA GLU A 104 -9.41 11.02 20.46
C GLU A 104 -8.55 11.06 19.19
N ALA A 105 -8.80 12.03 18.29
CA ALA A 105 -7.97 12.21 17.09
C ALA A 105 -6.52 12.56 17.45
N GLN A 106 -6.30 13.43 18.44
CA GLN A 106 -4.99 13.82 18.95
C GLN A 106 -4.29 12.63 19.64
N SER A 107 -5.00 11.86 20.46
CA SER A 107 -4.52 10.64 21.12
C SER A 107 -4.00 9.61 20.10
N ILE A 108 -4.71 9.41 18.99
CA ILE A 108 -4.24 8.58 17.87
C ILE A 108 -2.96 9.14 17.26
N MET A 109 -2.91 10.43 16.93
CA MET A 109 -1.72 11.05 16.31
C MET A 109 -0.49 10.97 17.23
N MET A 110 -0.66 11.15 18.54
CA MET A 110 0.42 10.97 19.53
C MET A 110 0.92 9.52 19.59
N LYS A 111 0.01 8.54 19.58
CA LYS A 111 0.39 7.11 19.55
C LYS A 111 1.17 6.75 18.27
N VAL A 112 0.79 7.34 17.13
CA VAL A 112 1.52 7.19 15.85
C VAL A 112 2.94 7.77 15.93
N GLU A 113 3.11 9.00 16.44
CA GLU A 113 4.45 9.57 16.63
C GLU A 113 5.28 8.75 17.63
N GLY A 114 4.67 8.24 18.70
CA GLY A 114 5.33 7.35 19.66
C GLY A 114 5.80 6.01 19.07
N VAL A 115 5.05 5.42 18.13
CA VAL A 115 5.52 4.27 17.35
C VAL A 115 6.67 4.68 16.42
N ALA A 116 6.51 5.77 15.66
CA ALA A 116 7.54 6.26 14.75
C ALA A 116 8.86 6.57 15.48
N GLN A 117 8.79 7.19 16.66
CA GLN A 117 9.95 7.53 17.46
C GLN A 117 10.67 6.27 17.99
N ARG A 118 9.94 5.29 18.55
CA ARG A 118 10.55 4.02 18.98
C ARG A 118 11.21 3.26 17.84
N ILE A 119 10.66 3.32 16.61
CA ILE A 119 11.33 2.75 15.43
C ILE A 119 12.64 3.49 15.12
N LYS A 120 12.67 4.84 15.16
CA LYS A 120 13.92 5.61 15.02
C LYS A 120 14.94 5.27 16.09
N ASP A 121 14.51 5.00 17.33
CA ASP A 121 15.39 4.63 18.43
C ASP A 121 16.00 3.24 18.23
N VAL A 122 15.23 2.25 17.75
CA VAL A 122 15.75 0.94 17.30
C VAL A 122 16.75 1.12 16.15
N LEU A 123 16.40 1.90 15.12
CA LEU A 123 17.27 2.16 13.98
C LEU A 123 18.61 2.77 14.41
N ARG A 124 18.61 3.74 15.32
CA ARG A 124 19.84 4.31 15.90
C ARG A 124 20.67 3.29 16.68
N ARG A 125 20.06 2.37 17.43
CA ARG A 125 20.79 1.27 18.10
C ARG A 125 21.42 0.30 17.10
N LEU A 126 20.75 0.05 15.98
CA LEU A 126 21.25 -0.76 14.86
C LEU A 126 22.24 -0.01 13.95
N GLY A 127 22.78 1.13 14.40
CA GLY A 127 23.80 1.91 13.67
C GLY A 127 23.27 2.72 12.48
N VAL A 128 21.95 2.79 12.26
CA VAL A 128 21.35 3.53 11.14
C VAL A 128 21.21 5.00 11.49
N SER A 129 21.81 5.84 10.66
CA SER A 129 21.72 7.29 10.77
C SER A 129 20.35 7.82 10.39
N ASP A 130 20.05 9.01 10.89
CA ASP A 130 18.84 9.77 10.53
C ASP A 130 18.74 10.10 9.04
N VAL A 131 19.86 10.05 8.29
CA VAL A 131 19.89 10.31 6.84
C VAL A 131 19.48 9.08 6.04
N GLU A 132 19.99 7.90 6.37
CA GLU A 132 19.77 6.66 5.59
C GLU A 132 18.29 6.30 5.46
N TYR A 133 17.52 6.38 6.55
CA TYR A 133 16.08 6.12 6.47
C TYR A 133 15.27 7.33 5.95
N ARG A 134 15.81 8.56 5.98
CA ARG A 134 15.16 9.73 5.34
C ARG A 134 15.41 9.79 3.83
N TRP A 135 16.47 9.13 3.34
CA TRP A 135 16.85 9.10 1.95
C TRP A 135 15.78 8.38 1.12
N ARG A 136 14.89 9.16 0.49
CA ARG A 136 14.16 8.67 -0.69
C ARG A 136 15.23 8.31 -1.71
N GLU A 137 15.22 7.08 -2.20
CA GLU A 137 15.99 6.77 -3.41
C GLU A 137 15.62 7.79 -4.50
N PRO A 138 16.59 8.22 -5.33
CA PRO A 138 16.25 8.87 -6.59
C PRO A 138 15.19 8.01 -7.28
N ILE A 139 14.16 8.64 -7.87
CA ILE A 139 13.12 7.89 -8.56
C ILE A 139 13.79 7.11 -9.68
N GLY A 140 14.05 5.82 -9.43
CA GLY A 140 14.69 4.92 -10.39
C GLY A 140 13.85 4.84 -11.65
N ASP A 141 14.45 4.37 -12.74
CA ASP A 141 13.76 4.25 -14.02
C ASP A 141 12.39 3.58 -13.82
N ILE A 142 11.36 4.17 -14.42
CA ILE A 142 9.98 3.76 -14.24
C ILE A 142 9.79 2.29 -14.65
N GLN A 143 10.55 1.79 -15.62
CA GLN A 143 10.51 0.37 -16.01
C GLN A 143 11.07 -0.54 -14.91
N GLU A 144 12.14 -0.13 -14.23
CA GLU A 144 12.67 -0.85 -13.08
C GLU A 144 11.68 -0.83 -11.90
N ARG A 145 11.06 0.32 -11.61
CA ARG A 145 10.01 0.42 -10.57
C ARG A 145 8.80 -0.46 -10.90
N VAL A 146 8.38 -0.54 -12.16
CA VAL A 146 7.32 -1.44 -12.65
C VAL A 146 7.71 -2.92 -12.52
N LYS A 147 8.95 -3.28 -12.89
CA LYS A 147 9.49 -4.63 -12.72
C LYS A 147 9.50 -5.04 -11.25
N MET A 148 9.92 -4.14 -10.35
CA MET A 148 9.89 -4.40 -8.91
C MET A 148 8.48 -4.49 -8.33
N ALA A 149 7.56 -3.58 -8.72
CA ALA A 149 6.15 -3.62 -8.30
C ALA A 149 5.40 -4.90 -8.72
N SER A 150 5.86 -5.54 -9.80
CA SER A 150 5.33 -6.82 -10.29
C SER A 150 5.68 -8.01 -9.39
N ARG A 151 6.66 -7.89 -8.48
CA ARG A 151 6.98 -8.96 -7.53
C ARG A 151 5.81 -9.25 -6.58
N ARG A 152 5.78 -10.46 -6.00
CA ARG A 152 4.71 -10.93 -5.09
C ARG A 152 4.80 -10.33 -3.68
N ASP A 153 6.01 -9.97 -3.24
CA ASP A 153 6.36 -9.36 -1.95
C ASP A 153 6.31 -7.82 -1.97
N ALA A 154 6.14 -7.22 -3.15
CA ALA A 154 6.05 -5.79 -3.34
C ALA A 154 4.77 -5.20 -2.75
N ILE A 155 4.91 -4.07 -2.08
CA ILE A 155 3.81 -3.22 -1.62
C ILE A 155 4.04 -1.83 -2.22
N VAL A 156 3.03 -1.28 -2.90
CA VAL A 156 3.08 0.04 -3.53
C VAL A 156 1.97 0.89 -2.96
N ILE A 157 2.32 1.91 -2.18
CA ILE A 157 1.36 2.82 -1.56
C ILE A 157 1.55 4.24 -2.09
N VAL A 158 0.45 4.95 -2.37
CA VAL A 158 0.46 6.39 -2.61
C VAL A 158 -0.06 7.02 -1.31
N PRO A 159 0.80 7.62 -0.47
CA PRO A 159 0.40 8.15 0.84
C PRO A 159 -0.61 9.31 0.69
N ARG A 160 -1.69 9.27 1.45
CA ARG A 160 -2.69 10.35 1.52
C ARG A 160 -2.56 11.20 2.77
N VAL A 161 -1.79 10.72 3.74
CA VAL A 161 -1.42 11.44 4.96
C VAL A 161 0.09 11.40 5.17
N GLN A 162 0.61 12.49 5.75
CA GLN A 162 2.04 12.62 6.04
C GLN A 162 2.55 11.51 6.98
N ASP A 163 1.70 10.99 7.88
CA ASP A 163 2.04 9.90 8.80
C ASP A 163 2.48 8.63 8.05
N THR A 164 1.75 8.28 6.98
CA THR A 164 2.09 7.14 6.10
C THR A 164 3.40 7.39 5.37
N ALA A 165 3.57 8.60 4.82
CA ALA A 165 4.80 9.00 4.13
C ALA A 165 6.03 9.04 5.05
N ARG A 166 5.83 9.18 6.37
CA ARG A 166 6.88 9.13 7.40
C ARG A 166 7.14 7.71 7.92
N LEU A 167 6.11 6.87 8.06
CA LEU A 167 6.27 5.49 8.55
C LEU A 167 6.84 4.53 7.50
N ALA A 168 6.42 4.64 6.23
CA ALA A 168 6.91 3.75 5.17
C ALA A 168 8.46 3.68 5.05
N PRO A 169 9.21 4.82 5.03
CA PRO A 169 10.67 4.76 5.02
C PRO A 169 11.29 4.19 6.30
N LEU A 170 10.68 4.43 7.47
CA LEU A 170 11.12 3.83 8.74
C LEU A 170 10.96 2.31 8.73
N ILE A 171 9.87 1.80 8.16
CA ILE A 171 9.62 0.36 8.00
C ILE A 171 10.63 -0.26 7.03
N ARG A 172 10.96 0.41 5.91
CA ARG A 172 12.02 -0.03 4.98
C ARG A 172 13.37 -0.15 5.69
N GLY A 173 13.82 0.91 6.37
CA GLY A 173 15.10 0.90 7.08
C GLY A 173 15.16 -0.17 8.18
N LEU A 174 14.01 -0.47 8.81
CA LEU A 174 13.91 -1.51 9.83
C LEU A 174 14.02 -2.91 9.22
N ASP A 175 13.29 -3.18 8.13
CA ASP A 175 13.37 -4.44 7.37
C ASP A 175 14.81 -4.74 6.91
N GLU A 176 15.51 -3.74 6.38
CA GLU A 176 16.91 -3.86 5.95
C GLU A 176 17.88 -4.09 7.11
N SER A 177 17.64 -3.45 8.24
CA SER A 177 18.49 -3.60 9.43
C SER A 177 18.27 -4.91 10.15
N LEU A 178 17.06 -5.47 10.10
CA LEU A 178 16.79 -6.83 10.60
C LEU A 178 17.53 -7.91 9.80
N ILE A 179 17.79 -7.69 8.51
CA ILE A 179 18.61 -8.62 7.70
C ILE A 179 20.07 -8.52 8.08
N ARG A 180 20.62 -7.29 8.14
CA ARG A 180 22.00 -7.06 8.60
C ARG A 180 22.21 -7.70 9.96
N LEU A 181 21.30 -7.43 10.91
CA LEU A 181 21.30 -8.08 12.23
C LEU A 181 21.31 -9.61 12.11
N ARG A 182 20.43 -10.23 11.32
CA ARG A 182 20.42 -11.70 11.12
C ARG A 182 21.67 -12.27 10.44
N MET A 183 22.40 -11.47 9.66
CA MET A 183 23.62 -11.89 8.95
C MET A 183 24.90 -11.64 9.76
N GLU A 184 24.90 -10.61 10.60
CA GLU A 184 26.09 -10.09 11.31
C GLU A 184 26.07 -10.42 12.82
N SER A 185 24.91 -10.79 13.40
CA SER A 185 24.80 -11.08 14.83
C SER A 185 25.56 -12.35 15.23
N GLN A 186 26.56 -12.19 16.10
CA GLN A 186 27.25 -13.30 16.76
C GLN A 186 26.49 -13.83 17.98
N SER A 187 25.57 -13.05 18.57
CA SER A 187 24.64 -13.52 19.62
C SER A 187 23.21 -13.62 19.09
N LEU A 188 22.60 -14.78 19.33
CA LEU A 188 21.18 -15.04 19.09
C LEU A 188 20.29 -14.19 20.01
N GLU A 189 20.73 -13.88 21.23
CA GLU A 189 19.93 -13.19 22.24
C GLU A 189 19.63 -11.75 21.80
N THR A 190 20.66 -11.01 21.39
CA THR A 190 20.51 -9.64 20.85
C THR A 190 19.60 -9.61 19.62
N CYS A 191 19.72 -10.61 18.74
CA CYS A 191 18.84 -10.77 17.58
C CYS A 191 17.38 -11.00 18.01
N MET A 192 17.14 -11.86 19.01
CA MET A 192 15.81 -12.12 19.55
C MET A 192 15.17 -10.92 20.27
N GLU A 193 15.95 -10.09 20.95
CA GLU A 193 15.44 -8.89 21.66
C GLU A 193 14.92 -7.83 20.70
N GLU A 194 15.68 -7.51 19.65
CA GLU A 194 15.21 -6.56 18.63
C GLU A 194 14.05 -7.13 17.81
N LEU A 195 14.04 -8.43 17.49
CA LEU A 195 12.88 -9.08 16.84
C LEU A 195 11.61 -9.04 17.71
N LYS A 196 11.72 -9.25 19.03
CA LYS A 196 10.58 -9.04 19.97
C LYS A 196 10.11 -7.58 19.94
N THR A 197 11.03 -6.63 19.92
CA THR A 197 10.72 -5.19 19.85
C THR A 197 9.97 -4.84 18.57
N VAL A 198 10.37 -5.38 17.42
CA VAL A 198 9.65 -5.16 16.15
C VAL A 198 8.29 -5.85 16.13
N ALA A 199 8.16 -7.05 16.72
CA ALA A 199 6.87 -7.70 16.91
C ALA A 199 5.89 -6.84 17.73
N THR A 200 6.38 -6.14 18.78
CA THR A 200 5.58 -5.16 19.52
C THR A 200 5.12 -3.99 18.64
N PHE A 201 5.95 -3.49 17.73
CA PHE A 201 5.52 -2.44 16.78
C PHE A 201 4.40 -2.90 15.84
N VAL A 202 4.38 -4.16 15.41
CA VAL A 202 3.27 -4.72 14.62
C VAL A 202 1.98 -4.71 15.42
N VAL A 203 2.03 -5.13 16.69
CA VAL A 203 0.85 -5.16 17.58
C VAL A 203 0.36 -3.74 17.91
N ASP A 204 1.26 -2.81 18.21
CA ASP A 204 0.90 -1.42 18.51
C ASP A 204 0.31 -0.70 17.29
N LEU A 205 0.90 -0.88 16.10
CA LEU A 205 0.36 -0.31 14.87
C LEU A 205 -1.01 -0.93 14.53
N HIS A 206 -1.18 -2.25 14.72
CA HIS A 206 -2.49 -2.89 14.60
C HIS A 206 -3.54 -2.26 15.54
N ARG A 207 -3.21 -2.08 16.82
CA ARG A 207 -4.11 -1.50 17.84
C ARG A 207 -4.48 -0.05 17.50
N ILE A 208 -3.53 0.75 17.02
CA ILE A 208 -3.78 2.12 16.53
C ILE A 208 -4.78 2.12 15.37
N ILE A 209 -4.56 1.27 14.35
CA ILE A 209 -5.45 1.17 13.19
C ILE A 209 -6.84 0.70 13.65
N GLN A 210 -6.92 -0.29 14.54
CA GLN A 210 -8.18 -0.81 15.05
C GLN A 210 -8.97 0.22 15.88
N HIS A 211 -8.30 1.10 16.63
CA HIS A 211 -8.94 2.20 17.36
C HIS A 211 -9.50 3.25 16.39
N GLY A 212 -8.67 3.77 15.48
CA GLY A 212 -9.10 4.73 14.47
C GLY A 212 -10.16 4.17 13.51
N ALA A 213 -10.12 2.86 13.22
CA ALA A 213 -11.12 2.17 12.43
C ALA A 213 -12.49 2.17 13.12
N ARG A 214 -12.53 1.89 14.44
CA ARG A 214 -13.75 1.96 15.25
C ARG A 214 -14.32 3.39 15.27
N LEU A 215 -13.51 4.40 15.58
CA LEU A 215 -13.94 5.82 15.61
C LEU A 215 -14.47 6.33 14.26
N THR A 216 -13.99 5.77 13.14
CA THR A 216 -14.36 6.25 11.79
C THR A 216 -15.35 5.34 11.06
N ASN A 217 -15.89 4.32 11.74
CA ASN A 217 -16.68 3.23 11.15
C ASN A 217 -16.05 2.69 9.84
N THR A 218 -14.75 2.41 9.90
CA THR A 218 -13.97 1.86 8.78
C THR A 218 -13.79 0.36 8.98
N PRO A 219 -14.24 -0.50 8.05
CA PRO A 219 -13.93 -1.92 8.12
C PRO A 219 -12.42 -2.16 8.12
N TYR A 220 -11.92 -2.80 9.18
CA TYR A 220 -10.55 -3.20 9.37
C TYR A 220 -10.49 -4.52 10.15
N GLU A 221 -9.64 -5.42 9.70
CA GLU A 221 -9.38 -6.72 10.31
C GLU A 221 -7.92 -7.06 10.04
N ALA A 222 -7.20 -7.57 11.05
CA ALA A 222 -5.86 -8.13 10.83
C ALA A 222 -5.95 -9.36 9.92
N ARG A 223 -4.94 -9.61 9.09
CA ARG A 223 -4.91 -10.75 8.17
C ARG A 223 -3.57 -11.48 8.22
N GLY A 224 -3.58 -12.77 7.88
CA GLY A 224 -2.37 -13.59 7.78
C GLY A 224 -1.55 -13.56 9.08
N GLU A 225 -0.26 -13.31 8.95
CA GLU A 225 0.70 -13.32 10.06
C GLU A 225 0.40 -12.25 11.12
N VAL A 226 -0.10 -11.07 10.74
CA VAL A 226 -0.52 -10.04 11.70
C VAL A 226 -1.62 -10.58 12.64
N ALA A 227 -2.61 -11.29 12.08
CA ALA A 227 -3.70 -11.88 12.86
C ALA A 227 -3.24 -13.07 13.74
N LYS A 228 -2.17 -13.76 13.38
CA LYS A 228 -1.55 -14.78 14.24
C LYS A 228 -0.81 -14.11 15.40
N LEU A 229 0.04 -13.13 15.11
CA LEU A 229 0.87 -12.44 16.09
C LEU A 229 0.03 -11.71 17.15
N VAL A 230 -1.02 -10.99 16.74
CA VAL A 230 -1.94 -10.30 17.67
C VAL A 230 -2.59 -11.31 18.62
N ARG A 231 -3.12 -12.45 18.11
CA ARG A 231 -3.70 -13.50 18.97
C ARG A 231 -2.69 -14.13 19.93
N GLN A 232 -1.44 -14.31 19.51
CA GLN A 232 -0.36 -14.80 20.39
C GLN A 232 0.01 -13.79 21.48
N HIS A 233 -0.13 -12.49 21.20
CA HIS A 233 0.16 -11.42 22.17
C HIS A 233 -1.00 -11.20 23.15
N ASP A 234 -2.25 -11.28 22.68
CA ASP A 234 -3.44 -11.10 23.51
C ASP A 234 -3.74 -12.35 24.36
N GLY A 235 -3.38 -13.55 23.89
CA GLY A 235 -3.47 -14.81 24.65
C GLY A 235 -2.34 -15.06 25.66
N ARG A 236 -1.53 -14.04 25.97
CA ARG A 236 -0.45 -14.05 26.98
C ARG A 236 -0.63 -12.97 28.06
N ALA A 237 -1.80 -12.34 28.11
CA ALA A 237 -2.20 -11.32 29.07
C ALA A 237 -3.07 -11.91 30.18
#